data_AF-A0A202F7S7-F1
#
_entry.id   AF-A0A202F7S7-F1
#
_cell.length_a   1.000
_cell.length_b   1.000
_cell.length_c   1.000
_cell.angle_alpha   90.00
_cell.angle_beta   90.00
_cell.angle_gamma   90.00
#
_symmetry.space_group_name_H-M   'P 1'
#
loop_
_entity.id
_entity.type
_entity.pdbx_description
1 polymer ?
#
loop_
_entity_poly.entity_id
_entity_poly.type
_entity_poly.pdbx_seq_one_letter_code
_entity_poly.pdbx_strand_id
1 'polypeptide(L)'
;MIRIFTKKQSDFIYQNYKSISSQQLANLVNKKFDTNFTATQLRSFKVHHKLKSGYNNYFKPGMIPWNTGTKGLMKANSGSRKPVPIGSKYMKYGKALIKTDTGWKQYSRYVYEKYHDCKLNSNERIYFLDGNNRNFSKKNLTKVTKQEIARIHHEGYFFNNPELNKAGINIVRLKMKVREIDANDRKDK
;
A
#
# COMPACT_ATOMS: atom_id res chain seq x y z
N MET A 1 -39.45 -19.74 15.36
CA MET A 1 -38.38 -20.20 14.43
C MET A 1 -39.00 -20.37 13.05
N ILE A 2 -38.57 -19.59 12.06
CA ILE A 2 -39.17 -19.61 10.71
C ILE A 2 -38.82 -20.93 10.01
N ARG A 3 -39.83 -21.69 9.57
CA ARG A 3 -39.62 -22.91 8.76
C ARG A 3 -39.42 -22.51 7.31
N ILE A 4 -38.17 -22.63 6.82
CA ILE A 4 -37.80 -22.30 5.44
C ILE A 4 -38.29 -23.37 4.45
N PHE A 5 -38.43 -24.62 4.90
CA PHE A 5 -38.86 -25.74 4.08
C PHE A 5 -40.29 -26.13 4.40
N THR A 6 -41.07 -26.44 3.36
CA THR A 6 -42.38 -27.08 3.50
C THR A 6 -42.22 -28.50 4.00
N LYS A 7 -43.27 -29.09 4.59
CA LYS A 7 -43.25 -30.48 5.09
C LYS A 7 -42.80 -31.47 4.00
N LYS A 8 -43.35 -31.33 2.78
CA LYS A 8 -43.00 -32.17 1.62
C LYS A 8 -41.53 -32.05 1.22
N GLN A 9 -40.94 -30.84 1.32
CA GLN A 9 -39.52 -30.63 1.05
C GLN A 9 -38.64 -31.23 2.16
N SER A 10 -39.03 -31.05 3.43
CA SER A 10 -38.32 -31.66 4.56
C SER A 10 -38.31 -33.19 4.47
N ASP A 11 -39.45 -33.82 4.16
CA ASP A 11 -39.56 -35.27 3.99
C ASP A 11 -38.64 -35.78 2.88
N PHE A 12 -38.58 -35.05 1.76
CA PHE A 12 -37.65 -35.38 0.68
C PHE A 12 -36.19 -35.23 1.10
N ILE A 13 -35.85 -34.22 1.91
CA ILE A 13 -34.50 -34.05 2.46
C ILE A 13 -34.14 -35.22 3.38
N TYR A 14 -35.04 -35.65 4.27
CA TYR A 14 -34.81 -36.80 5.16
C TYR A 14 -34.53 -38.10 4.40
N GLN A 15 -35.14 -38.28 3.22
CA GLN A 15 -34.91 -39.45 2.38
C GLN A 15 -33.57 -39.40 1.62
N ASN A 16 -33.05 -38.21 1.30
CA ASN A 16 -31.97 -38.04 0.33
C ASN A 16 -30.69 -37.42 0.89
N TYR A 17 -30.59 -37.13 2.20
CA TYR A 17 -29.43 -36.40 2.74
C TYR A 17 -28.14 -37.22 2.90
N LYS A 18 -28.21 -38.56 2.86
CA LYS A 18 -27.06 -39.45 3.12
C LYS A 18 -26.09 -39.49 1.93
N SER A 19 -24.80 -39.61 2.23
CA SER A 19 -23.67 -39.76 1.30
C SER A 19 -23.51 -38.66 0.25
N ILE A 20 -24.13 -37.49 0.44
CA ILE A 20 -24.03 -36.34 -0.47
C ILE A 20 -23.67 -35.04 0.25
N SER A 21 -23.04 -34.13 -0.49
CA SER A 21 -22.74 -32.78 -0.03
C SER A 21 -24.01 -31.92 0.05
N SER A 22 -23.96 -30.82 0.81
CA SER A 22 -25.09 -29.86 0.86
C SER A 22 -25.36 -29.21 -0.49
N GLN A 23 -24.34 -29.05 -1.35
CA GLN A 23 -24.51 -28.53 -2.69
C GLN A 23 -25.29 -29.52 -3.58
N GLN A 24 -24.91 -30.80 -3.55
CA GLN A 24 -25.63 -31.84 -4.29
C GLN A 24 -27.07 -31.96 -3.79
N LEU A 25 -27.29 -31.93 -2.47
CA LEU A 25 -28.64 -31.95 -1.90
C LEU A 25 -29.46 -30.73 -2.34
N ALA A 26 -28.88 -29.53 -2.34
CA ALA A 26 -29.56 -28.32 -2.82
C ALA A 26 -29.96 -28.47 -4.30
N ASN A 27 -29.06 -28.97 -5.14
CA ASN A 27 -29.35 -29.22 -6.56
C ASN A 27 -30.51 -30.23 -6.73
N LEU A 28 -30.55 -31.30 -5.91
CA LEU A 28 -31.64 -32.30 -5.95
C LEU A 28 -32.99 -31.71 -5.54
N VAL A 29 -33.03 -30.95 -4.45
CA VAL A 29 -34.26 -30.30 -3.96
C VAL A 29 -34.75 -29.29 -4.98
N ASN A 30 -33.86 -28.45 -5.49
CA ASN A 30 -34.18 -27.44 -6.50
C ASN A 30 -34.72 -28.06 -7.78
N LYS A 31 -34.09 -29.15 -8.26
CA LYS A 31 -34.57 -29.87 -9.44
C LYS A 31 -35.94 -30.51 -9.23
N LYS A 32 -36.24 -31.01 -8.03
CA LYS A 32 -37.51 -31.71 -7.74
C LYS A 32 -38.69 -30.78 -7.50
N PHE A 33 -38.45 -29.63 -6.87
CA PHE A 33 -39.50 -28.71 -6.44
C PHE A 33 -39.52 -27.40 -7.21
N ASP A 34 -38.67 -27.25 -8.22
CA ASP A 34 -38.47 -26.01 -8.99
C ASP A 34 -38.19 -24.81 -8.07
N THR A 35 -37.21 -24.99 -7.18
CA THR A 35 -36.81 -23.98 -6.18
C THR A 35 -35.38 -23.50 -6.40
N ASN A 36 -34.98 -22.47 -5.66
CA ASN A 36 -33.61 -21.93 -5.70
C ASN A 36 -32.95 -21.86 -4.31
N PHE A 37 -33.01 -22.96 -3.57
CA PHE A 37 -32.33 -23.06 -2.28
C PHE A 37 -30.81 -23.14 -2.44
N THR A 38 -30.09 -22.48 -1.54
CA THR A 38 -28.63 -22.48 -1.49
C THR A 38 -28.10 -23.66 -0.68
N ALA A 39 -26.86 -24.08 -0.97
CA ALA A 39 -26.17 -25.11 -0.18
C ALA A 39 -26.08 -24.74 1.32
N THR A 40 -26.00 -23.45 1.64
CA THR A 40 -25.99 -22.94 3.01
C THR A 40 -27.32 -23.19 3.73
N GLN A 41 -28.46 -22.95 3.07
CA GLN A 41 -29.78 -23.23 3.65
C GLN A 41 -29.96 -24.73 3.96
N LEU A 42 -29.53 -25.61 3.04
CA LEU A 42 -29.57 -27.06 3.28
C LEU A 42 -28.57 -27.51 4.34
N ARG A 43 -27.40 -26.86 4.43
CA ARG A 43 -26.44 -27.09 5.53
C ARG A 43 -27.07 -26.74 6.88
N SER A 44 -27.67 -25.54 7.01
CA SER A 44 -28.31 -25.11 8.24
C SER A 44 -29.45 -26.04 8.65
N PHE A 45 -30.28 -26.47 7.69
CA PHE A 45 -31.30 -27.48 7.93
C PHE A 45 -30.71 -28.77 8.50
N LYS A 46 -29.68 -29.33 7.86
CA LYS A 46 -29.03 -30.55 8.35
C LYS A 46 -28.46 -30.38 9.77
N VAL A 47 -27.84 -29.23 10.06
CA VAL A 47 -27.26 -28.95 11.39
C VAL A 47 -28.36 -28.89 12.46
N HIS A 48 -29.44 -28.12 12.23
CA HIS A 48 -30.53 -27.98 13.21
C HIS A 48 -31.30 -29.29 13.45
N HIS A 49 -31.41 -30.13 12.42
CA HIS A 49 -32.06 -31.43 12.51
C HIS A 49 -31.08 -32.58 12.80
N LYS A 50 -29.83 -32.27 13.17
CA LYS A 50 -28.78 -33.26 13.54
C LYS A 50 -28.53 -34.35 12.47
N LEU A 51 -28.74 -34.00 11.20
CA LEU A 51 -28.56 -34.90 10.06
C LEU A 51 -27.09 -34.96 9.63
N LYS A 52 -26.43 -36.08 9.92
CA LYS A 52 -25.06 -36.37 9.48
C LYS A 52 -25.09 -37.08 8.12
N SER A 53 -24.67 -36.42 7.04
CA SER A 53 -24.69 -37.05 5.72
C SER A 53 -23.69 -38.20 5.59
N GLY A 54 -22.63 -38.25 6.41
CA GLY A 54 -21.53 -39.22 6.22
C GLY A 54 -20.74 -38.98 4.92
N TYR A 55 -21.03 -37.86 4.23
CA TYR A 55 -20.24 -37.42 3.08
C TYR A 55 -18.85 -37.03 3.57
N ASN A 56 -17.85 -37.76 3.11
CA ASN A 56 -16.48 -37.59 3.56
C ASN A 56 -15.72 -36.66 2.61
N ASN A 57 -15.06 -35.65 3.16
CA ASN A 57 -14.32 -34.66 2.39
C ASN A 57 -12.84 -35.03 2.19
N TYR A 58 -12.44 -36.27 2.50
CA TYR A 58 -11.08 -36.74 2.21
C TYR A 58 -10.81 -36.78 0.71
N PHE A 59 -9.54 -36.61 0.35
CA PHE A 59 -9.06 -36.77 -1.00
C PHE A 59 -9.36 -38.20 -1.47
N LYS A 60 -10.06 -38.33 -2.60
CA LYS A 60 -10.30 -39.63 -3.20
C LYS A 60 -8.97 -40.19 -3.73
N PRO A 61 -8.72 -41.51 -3.63
CA PRO A 61 -7.56 -42.13 -4.27
C PRO A 61 -7.45 -41.70 -5.74
N GLY A 62 -6.27 -41.26 -6.17
CA GLY A 62 -6.02 -40.75 -7.52
C GLY A 62 -6.24 -39.24 -7.72
N MET A 63 -6.70 -38.50 -6.71
CA MET A 63 -6.75 -37.03 -6.81
C MET A 63 -5.34 -36.44 -6.70
N ILE A 64 -4.95 -35.65 -7.70
CA ILE A 64 -3.68 -34.92 -7.74
C ILE A 64 -3.94 -33.50 -7.19
N PRO A 65 -3.33 -33.10 -6.05
CA PRO A 65 -3.40 -31.73 -5.57
C PRO A 65 -2.94 -30.71 -6.62
N TRP A 66 -3.57 -29.54 -6.62
CA TRP A 66 -3.25 -28.46 -7.57
C TRP A 66 -1.80 -27.94 -7.48
N ASN A 67 -1.08 -28.29 -6.42
CA ASN A 67 0.31 -27.93 -6.17
C ASN A 67 1.32 -29.07 -6.45
N THR A 68 0.86 -30.24 -6.91
CA THR A 68 1.75 -31.37 -7.21
C THR A 68 2.82 -30.98 -8.24
N GLY A 69 4.08 -31.34 -7.97
CA GLY A 69 5.23 -30.98 -8.81
C GLY A 69 5.88 -29.63 -8.48
N THR A 70 5.27 -28.82 -7.62
CA THR A 70 5.88 -27.57 -7.16
C THR A 70 6.85 -27.84 -6.02
N LYS A 71 8.15 -27.63 -6.23
CA LYS A 71 9.18 -27.67 -5.17
C LYS A 71 9.51 -26.24 -4.72
N GLY A 72 9.36 -25.95 -3.43
CA GLY A 72 9.63 -24.62 -2.86
C GLY A 72 8.45 -23.65 -2.98
N LEU A 73 8.73 -22.39 -3.33
CA LEU A 73 7.72 -21.34 -3.48
C LEU A 73 6.81 -21.62 -4.69
N MET A 74 5.50 -21.44 -4.51
CA MET A 74 4.55 -21.51 -5.61
C MET A 74 4.73 -20.34 -6.59
N LYS A 75 4.36 -20.56 -7.86
CA LYS A 75 4.30 -19.50 -8.87
C LYS A 75 3.48 -18.30 -8.38
N ALA A 76 3.85 -17.11 -8.84
CA ALA A 76 3.15 -15.87 -8.50
C ALA A 76 1.64 -16.00 -8.79
N ASN A 77 0.82 -15.54 -7.85
CA ASN A 77 -0.64 -15.56 -7.93
C ASN A 77 -1.20 -14.13 -8.01
N SER A 78 -2.52 -13.97 -8.04
CA SER A 78 -3.16 -12.65 -8.09
C SER A 78 -2.83 -11.75 -6.89
N GLY A 79 -2.41 -12.31 -5.75
CA GLY A 79 -1.92 -11.58 -4.59
C GLY A 79 -0.45 -11.20 -4.64
N SER A 80 0.32 -11.68 -5.61
CA SER A 80 1.72 -11.31 -5.79
C SER A 80 1.85 -9.89 -6.33
N ARG A 81 2.60 -9.02 -5.63
CA ARG A 81 2.82 -7.63 -6.05
C ARG A 81 3.63 -7.58 -7.34
N LYS A 82 3.08 -6.93 -8.37
CA LYS A 82 3.81 -6.65 -9.61
C LYS A 82 4.87 -5.56 -9.38
N PRO A 83 6.05 -5.64 -10.04
CA PRO A 83 7.04 -4.57 -10.00
C PRO A 83 6.44 -3.24 -10.46
N VAL A 84 6.77 -2.16 -9.75
CA VAL A 84 6.34 -0.80 -10.11
C VAL A 84 7.27 -0.26 -11.21
N PRO A 85 6.75 0.24 -12.34
CA PRO A 85 7.56 0.80 -13.43
C PRO A 85 8.43 1.97 -12.98
N ILE A 86 9.64 2.07 -13.53
CA ILE A 86 10.50 3.25 -13.38
C ILE A 86 9.77 4.49 -13.89
N GLY A 87 9.91 5.61 -13.19
CA GLY A 87 9.21 6.87 -13.47
C GLY A 87 7.86 7.01 -12.75
N SER A 88 7.30 5.92 -12.20
CA SER A 88 6.06 5.97 -11.41
C SER A 88 6.23 6.92 -10.22
N LYS A 89 5.19 7.73 -9.94
CA LYS A 89 5.15 8.68 -8.83
C LYS A 89 4.09 8.28 -7.82
N TYR A 90 4.37 8.47 -6.54
CA TYR A 90 3.36 8.34 -5.48
C TYR A 90 3.66 9.26 -4.30
N MET A 91 2.66 9.52 -3.47
CA MET A 91 2.78 10.34 -2.27
C MET A 91 3.00 9.45 -1.04
N LYS A 92 3.99 9.78 -0.21
CA LYS A 92 4.24 9.12 1.08
C LYS A 92 4.66 10.14 2.11
N TYR A 93 3.97 10.18 3.26
CA TYR A 93 4.23 11.13 4.35
C TYR A 93 4.32 12.59 3.88
N GLY A 94 3.37 13.02 3.02
CA GLY A 94 3.33 14.36 2.45
C GLY A 94 4.45 14.69 1.46
N LYS A 95 5.25 13.71 1.02
CA LYS A 95 6.35 13.91 0.06
C LYS A 95 6.10 13.11 -1.21
N ALA A 96 6.27 13.75 -2.35
CA ALA A 96 6.26 13.06 -3.64
C ALA A 96 7.53 12.24 -3.83
N LEU A 97 7.37 10.97 -4.20
CA LEU A 97 8.44 10.03 -4.50
C LEU A 97 8.35 9.60 -5.97
N ILE A 98 9.49 9.30 -6.58
CA ILE A 98 9.61 8.75 -7.94
C ILE A 98 10.42 7.45 -7.92
N LYS A 99 9.97 6.47 -8.70
CA LYS A 99 10.68 5.20 -8.88
C LYS A 99 11.84 5.41 -9.84
N THR A 100 13.05 5.20 -9.38
CA THR A 100 14.27 5.17 -10.18
C THR A 100 14.80 3.73 -10.28
N ASP A 101 15.82 3.54 -11.11
CA ASP A 101 16.65 2.33 -11.21
C ASP A 101 17.17 1.84 -9.84
N THR A 102 17.60 2.79 -9.02
CA THR A 102 18.24 2.60 -7.71
C THR A 102 17.24 2.51 -6.55
N GLY A 103 15.94 2.68 -6.79
CA GLY A 103 14.92 2.60 -5.75
C GLY A 103 13.91 3.74 -5.77
N TRP A 104 13.37 4.09 -4.61
CA TRP A 104 12.47 5.23 -4.49
C TRP A 104 13.24 6.48 -4.06
N LYS A 105 13.11 7.56 -4.82
CA LYS A 105 13.77 8.84 -4.55
C LYS A 105 12.75 9.94 -4.33
N GLN A 106 13.08 10.95 -3.52
CA GLN A 106 12.26 12.16 -3.43
C GLN A 106 12.18 12.87 -4.78
N TYR A 107 10.96 13.16 -5.22
CA TYR A 107 10.72 13.75 -6.53
C TYR A 107 11.30 15.15 -6.65
N SER A 108 11.20 15.97 -5.60
CA SER A 108 11.85 17.29 -5.55
C SER A 108 13.35 17.22 -5.76
N ARG A 109 14.00 16.25 -5.13
CA ARG A 109 15.44 16.01 -5.28
C ARG A 109 15.77 15.59 -6.71
N TYR A 110 15.01 14.64 -7.27
CA TYR A 110 15.19 14.16 -8.64
C TYR A 110 15.07 15.29 -9.67
N VAL A 111 14.02 16.11 -9.55
CA VAL A 111 13.75 17.22 -10.46
C VAL A 111 14.83 18.31 -10.36
N TYR A 112 15.26 18.66 -9.14
CA TYR A 112 16.33 19.63 -8.95
C TYR A 112 17.65 19.17 -9.57
N GLU A 113 18.05 17.92 -9.32
CA GLU A 113 19.27 17.34 -9.90
C GLU A 113 19.22 17.37 -11.43
N LYS A 114 18.05 17.11 -12.03
CA LYS A 114 17.83 17.21 -13.49
C LYS A 114 17.86 18.63 -14.04
N TYR A 115 17.44 19.63 -13.27
CA TYR A 115 17.43 21.03 -13.72
C TYR A 115 18.78 21.73 -13.67
N HIS A 116 19.68 21.23 -12.83
CA HIS A 116 20.96 21.85 -12.52
C HIS A 116 22.15 20.93 -12.82
N ASP A 117 21.89 19.77 -13.44
CA ASP A 117 22.90 18.75 -13.79
C ASP A 117 23.89 18.46 -12.66
N CYS A 118 23.37 18.33 -11.45
CA CYS A 118 24.17 18.17 -10.23
C CYS A 118 23.69 16.95 -9.43
N LYS A 119 24.58 16.36 -8.63
CA LYS A 119 24.23 15.29 -7.69
C LYS A 119 24.32 15.83 -6.27
N LEU A 120 23.19 15.84 -5.58
CA LEU A 120 23.13 16.33 -4.21
C LEU A 120 23.78 15.30 -3.26
N ASN A 121 24.39 15.78 -2.17
CA ASN A 121 24.94 14.94 -1.10
C ASN A 121 23.92 14.66 0.02
N SER A 122 24.31 13.90 1.05
CA SER A 122 23.42 13.49 2.15
C SER A 122 23.02 14.64 3.09
N ASN A 123 23.83 15.71 3.16
CA ASN A 123 23.59 16.91 3.95
C ASN A 123 22.71 17.94 3.21
N GLU A 124 22.69 17.88 1.88
CA GLU A 124 21.88 18.77 1.06
C GLU A 124 20.43 18.29 0.98
N ARG A 125 19.53 19.27 0.99
CA ARG A 125 18.07 19.15 0.93
C ARG A 125 17.53 20.19 -0.05
N ILE A 126 16.32 19.92 -0.54
CA ILE A 126 15.58 20.87 -1.38
C ILE A 126 14.55 21.58 -0.53
N TYR A 127 14.58 22.90 -0.59
CA TYR A 127 13.64 23.80 0.06
C TYR A 127 12.71 24.41 -0.98
N PHE A 128 11.42 24.52 -0.66
CA PHE A 128 10.39 25.10 -1.51
C PHE A 128 10.17 26.54 -1.07
N LEU A 129 10.52 27.50 -1.93
CA LEU A 129 10.46 28.92 -1.60
C LEU A 129 9.03 29.40 -1.32
N ASP A 130 8.03 28.84 -1.99
CA ASP A 130 6.62 29.15 -1.78
C ASP A 130 5.95 28.35 -0.63
N GLY A 131 6.71 27.48 0.05
CA GLY A 131 6.16 26.58 1.07
C GLY A 131 5.28 25.44 0.52
N ASN A 132 4.99 25.41 -0.78
CA ASN A 132 4.16 24.40 -1.40
C ASN A 132 5.02 23.23 -1.88
N ASN A 133 4.97 22.13 -1.12
CA ASN A 133 5.70 20.89 -1.41
C ASN A 133 5.24 20.13 -2.67
N ARG A 134 4.31 20.71 -3.45
CA ARG A 134 3.84 20.22 -4.76
C ARG A 134 4.28 21.12 -5.93
N ASN A 135 4.86 22.29 -5.67
CA ASN A 135 5.38 23.16 -6.72
C ASN A 135 6.85 22.83 -7.04
N PHE A 136 7.06 22.00 -8.07
CA PHE A 136 8.37 21.53 -8.51
C PHE A 136 9.01 22.43 -9.60
N SER A 137 8.57 23.68 -9.76
CA SER A 137 9.16 24.58 -10.76
C SER A 137 10.62 24.92 -10.42
N LYS A 138 11.47 25.06 -11.46
CA LYS A 138 12.90 25.35 -11.30
C LYS A 138 13.17 26.60 -10.45
N LYS A 139 12.31 27.62 -10.55
CA LYS A 139 12.45 28.88 -9.79
C LYS A 139 12.05 28.74 -8.32
N ASN A 140 11.22 27.76 -7.96
CA ASN A 140 10.72 27.56 -6.60
C ASN A 140 11.60 26.63 -5.76
N LEU A 141 12.39 25.77 -6.41
CA LEU A 141 13.27 24.84 -5.74
C LEU A 141 14.64 25.47 -5.50
N THR A 142 15.08 25.47 -4.24
CA THR A 142 16.43 25.90 -3.88
C THR A 142 17.15 24.84 -3.06
N LYS A 143 18.45 24.69 -3.29
CA LYS A 143 19.31 23.80 -2.52
C LYS A 143 19.71 24.48 -1.22
N VAL A 144 19.55 23.76 -0.12
CA VAL A 144 19.98 24.16 1.22
C VAL A 144 20.62 22.99 1.97
N THR A 145 21.41 23.27 3.00
CA THR A 145 21.96 22.27 3.91
C THR A 145 21.00 21.99 5.08
N LYS A 146 21.16 20.84 5.77
CA LYS A 146 20.40 20.56 6.99
C LYS A 146 20.59 21.64 8.07
N GLN A 147 21.80 22.17 8.18
CA GLN A 147 22.14 23.22 9.15
C GLN A 147 21.43 24.54 8.81
N GLU A 148 21.40 24.92 7.53
CA GLU A 148 20.66 26.10 7.08
C GLU A 148 19.17 25.96 7.41
N ILE A 149 18.53 24.82 7.11
CA ILE A 149 17.12 24.58 7.47
C ILE A 149 16.88 24.74 8.97
N ALA A 150 17.74 24.15 9.80
CA ALA A 150 17.61 24.24 11.25
C ALA A 150 17.64 25.71 11.73
N ARG A 151 18.54 26.52 11.17
CA ARG A 151 18.62 27.96 11.49
C ARG A 151 17.44 28.76 10.95
N ILE A 152 16.99 28.47 9.74
CA ILE A 152 15.79 29.10 9.15
C ILE A 152 14.59 28.93 10.07
N HIS A 153 14.37 27.71 10.59
CA HIS A 153 13.26 27.46 11.53
C HIS A 153 13.48 28.12 12.89
N HIS A 154 14.70 28.06 13.44
CA HIS A 154 15.03 28.70 14.73
C HIS A 154 14.85 30.22 14.69
N GLU A 155 15.17 30.85 13.56
CA GLU A 155 15.09 32.30 13.38
C GLU A 155 13.72 32.78 12.87
N GLY A 156 12.80 31.87 12.54
CA GLY A 156 11.47 32.23 12.05
C GLY A 156 11.40 32.65 10.58
N TYR A 157 12.41 32.36 9.75
CA TYR A 157 12.45 32.75 8.34
C TYR A 157 11.67 31.81 7.41
N PHE A 158 10.44 31.45 7.79
CA PHE A 158 9.53 30.61 6.98
C PHE A 158 8.26 31.39 6.64
N PHE A 159 8.32 32.11 5.54
CA PHE A 159 7.26 33.01 5.07
C PHE A 159 6.39 32.33 4.00
N ASN A 160 5.19 32.86 3.76
CA ASN A 160 4.36 32.46 2.62
C ASN A 160 4.76 33.18 1.32
N ASN A 161 5.93 33.81 1.28
CA ASN A 161 6.42 34.59 0.14
C ASN A 161 7.80 34.04 -0.32
N PRO A 162 7.94 33.67 -1.61
CA PRO A 162 9.19 33.13 -2.16
C PRO A 162 10.41 34.05 -2.03
N GLU A 163 10.22 35.36 -2.20
CA GLU A 163 11.29 36.34 -2.15
C GLU A 163 11.80 36.54 -0.71
N LEU A 164 10.87 36.61 0.25
CA LEU A 164 11.23 36.67 1.67
C LEU A 164 11.97 35.41 2.12
N ASN A 165 11.54 34.23 1.70
CA ASN A 165 12.26 32.98 2.01
C ASN A 165 13.65 32.95 1.37
N LYS A 166 13.79 33.46 0.15
CA LYS A 166 15.09 33.60 -0.51
C LYS A 166 16.02 34.55 0.25
N ALA A 167 15.50 35.69 0.73
CA ALA A 167 16.24 36.62 1.56
C ALA A 167 16.62 36.00 2.91
N GLY A 168 15.70 35.31 3.58
CA GLY A 168 15.94 34.60 4.84
C GLY A 168 17.02 33.54 4.75
N ILE A 169 17.04 32.75 3.66
CA ILE A 169 18.13 31.79 3.38
C ILE A 169 19.48 32.51 3.26
N ASN A 170 19.54 33.65 2.58
CA ASN A 170 20.77 34.43 2.42
C ASN A 170 21.26 35.01 3.77
N ILE A 171 20.34 35.50 4.61
CA ILE A 171 20.67 35.97 5.97
C ILE A 171 21.29 34.83 6.79
N VAL A 172 20.69 33.64 6.75
CA VAL A 172 21.20 32.47 7.47
C VAL A 172 22.60 32.08 6.97
N ARG A 173 22.82 32.09 5.66
CA ARG A 173 24.15 31.84 5.06
C ARG A 173 25.18 32.83 5.55
N LEU A 174 24.85 34.12 5.54
CA LEU A 174 25.72 35.19 6.04
C LEU A 174 26.07 34.95 7.51
N LYS A 175 25.05 34.76 8.37
CA LYS A 175 25.24 34.49 9.81
C LYS A 175 26.10 33.24 10.07
N MET A 176 25.95 32.19 9.25
CA MET A 176 26.77 30.98 9.36
C MET A 176 28.23 31.26 8.97
N LYS A 177 28.46 32.00 7.88
CA LYS A 177 29.82 32.32 7.40
C LYS A 177 30.57 33.24 8.36
N VAL A 178 29.90 34.24 8.94
CA VAL A 178 30.50 35.11 9.98
C VAL A 178 30.97 34.28 11.16
N ARG A 179 30.13 33.37 11.69
CA ARG A 179 30.51 32.50 12.81
C ARG A 179 31.66 31.55 12.48
N GLU A 180 31.78 31.12 11.24
CA GLU A 180 32.88 30.27 10.77
C GLU A 180 34.20 31.05 10.80
N ILE A 181 34.20 32.30 10.31
CA ILE A 181 35.37 33.19 10.31
C ILE A 181 35.78 33.53 11.75
N ASP A 182 34.84 33.98 12.59
CA ASP A 182 35.11 34.31 14.00
C ASP A 182 35.71 33.11 14.77
N ALA A 183 35.31 31.89 14.42
CA ALA A 183 35.81 30.67 15.05
C ALA A 183 37.23 30.32 14.60
N ASN A 184 37.62 30.68 13.38
CA ASN A 184 38.98 30.49 12.87
C ASN A 184 39.91 31.55 13.47
N ASP A 185 39.50 32.83 13.50
CA ASP A 185 40.28 33.92 14.10
C ASP A 185 40.61 33.70 15.58
N ARG A 186 39.75 32.95 16.31
CA ARG A 186 39.98 32.56 17.71
C ARG A 186 40.93 31.38 17.87
N LYS A 187 41.12 30.54 16.84
CA LYS A 187 42.05 29.41 16.85
C LYS A 187 43.47 29.82 16.47
N ASP A 188 43.58 30.87 15.66
CA ASP A 188 44.86 31.42 15.18
C ASP A 188 45.48 32.42 16.18
N LYS A 189 44.79 32.71 17.29
CA LYS A 189 45.28 33.49 18.44
C LYS A 189 45.68 32.55 19.58
#